data_AF-A0A239Q247-F1
#
_entry.id   AF-A0A239Q247-F1
#
_cell.length_a   1.000
_cell.length_b   1.000
_cell.length_c   1.000
_cell.angle_alpha   90.00
_cell.angle_beta   90.00
_cell.angle_gamma   90.00
#
_symmetry.space_group_name_H-M   'P 1'
#
loop_
_entity.id
_entity.type
_entity.pdbx_description
1 polymer ?
#
loop_
_entity_poly.entity_id
_entity_poly.type
_entity_poly.pdbx_seq_one_letter_code
_entity_poly.pdbx_strand_id
1 'polypeptide(L)'
;MKLLDALMVATIAGATLLLATADASFGQDRLVVPLPDVSGLSRDQAQALTVRVVEADIIGSNCGDYAITDGEWTLLTGTGELLAEKLELDPVGFEREFRAPAYELLDDPGACERLGPKVAPLIAQLVGMGGATRPQAAEAD
;
A
#
# COMPACT_ATOMS: atom_id res chain seq x y z
N MET A 1 11.46 -10.70 72.09
CA MET A 1 10.42 -9.66 72.21
C MET A 1 9.27 -10.01 71.27
N LYS A 2 8.09 -10.28 71.87
CA LYS A 2 6.71 -10.17 71.32
C LYS A 2 6.35 -11.08 70.13
N LEU A 3 5.56 -12.15 70.36
CA LEU A 3 4.07 -12.17 70.41
C LEU A 3 3.51 -11.98 68.99
N LEU A 4 3.07 -13.06 68.31
CA LEU A 4 1.69 -13.57 68.30
C LEU A 4 0.67 -12.57 67.71
N ASP A 5 -0.20 -13.14 66.87
CA ASP A 5 -1.50 -12.61 66.40
C ASP A 5 -1.41 -11.64 65.20
N ALA A 6 -2.21 -11.73 64.14
CA ALA A 6 -3.47 -12.42 63.91
C ALA A 6 -3.59 -12.65 62.38
N LEU A 7 -4.02 -13.83 61.92
CA LEU A 7 -5.40 -14.04 61.46
C LEU A 7 -6.06 -12.77 60.88
N MET A 8 -6.09 -12.66 59.55
CA MET A 8 -7.22 -12.04 58.87
C MET A 8 -7.44 -12.74 57.53
N VAL A 9 -8.27 -13.79 57.59
CA VAL A 9 -9.18 -14.13 56.51
C VAL A 9 -10.11 -12.92 56.35
N ALA A 10 -9.91 -12.15 55.29
CA ALA A 10 -10.90 -11.20 54.81
C ALA A 10 -11.24 -11.59 53.37
N THR A 11 -12.23 -12.46 53.25
CA THR A 11 -13.04 -12.62 52.05
C THR A 11 -13.69 -11.27 51.71
N ILE A 12 -13.24 -10.65 50.62
CA ILE A 12 -14.07 -9.69 49.89
C ILE A 12 -14.32 -10.26 48.51
N ALA A 13 -15.55 -10.74 48.35
CA ALA A 13 -16.18 -10.97 47.07
C ALA A 13 -16.11 -9.67 46.25
N GLY A 14 -15.53 -9.78 45.06
CA GLY A 14 -15.38 -8.66 44.14
C GLY A 14 -15.15 -9.20 42.75
N ALA A 15 -16.18 -9.86 42.21
CA ALA A 15 -16.25 -10.17 40.79
C ALA A 15 -16.07 -8.88 40.00
N THR A 16 -14.91 -8.72 39.37
CA THR A 16 -14.76 -7.80 38.25
C THR A 16 -14.25 -8.65 37.10
N LEU A 17 -15.20 -9.13 36.31
CA LEU A 17 -14.96 -9.57 34.95
C LEU A 17 -14.18 -8.45 34.24
N LEU A 18 -12.90 -8.68 33.96
CA LEU A 18 -12.19 -7.96 32.90
C LEU A 18 -12.66 -8.56 31.57
N LEU A 19 -13.93 -8.33 31.22
CA LEU A 19 -14.41 -8.43 29.86
C LEU A 19 -14.22 -7.07 29.19
N ALA A 20 -13.56 -7.10 28.02
CA ALA A 20 -13.38 -6.01 27.07
C ALA A 20 -12.55 -4.83 27.61
N THR A 21 -11.40 -4.52 27.00
CA THR A 21 -11.31 -4.22 25.59
C THR A 21 -10.30 -5.12 24.90
N ALA A 22 -10.79 -6.12 24.16
CA ALA A 22 -10.14 -6.39 22.89
C ALA A 22 -10.33 -5.08 22.12
N ASP A 23 -9.28 -4.28 21.99
CA ASP A 23 -9.24 -3.33 20.90
C ASP A 23 -9.44 -4.18 19.66
N ALA A 24 -10.66 -4.15 19.14
CA ALA A 24 -10.88 -4.42 17.74
C ALA A 24 -10.06 -3.34 17.05
N SER A 25 -8.78 -3.63 16.81
CA SER A 25 -8.08 -3.08 15.68
C SER A 25 -8.90 -3.52 14.49
N PHE A 26 -9.91 -2.71 14.16
CA PHE A 26 -10.47 -2.65 12.83
C PHE A 26 -9.24 -2.63 11.94
N GLY A 27 -9.05 -3.72 11.19
CA GLY A 27 -7.97 -3.80 10.22
C GLY A 27 -7.99 -2.47 9.47
N GLN A 28 -6.86 -1.77 9.46
CA GLN A 28 -6.74 -0.48 8.78
C GLN A 28 -7.49 -0.61 7.47
N ASP A 29 -8.64 0.07 7.32
CA ASP A 29 -9.42 -0.01 6.09
C ASP A 29 -8.44 0.33 4.99
N ARG A 30 -8.10 -0.66 4.15
CA ARG A 30 -7.08 -0.48 3.13
C ARG A 30 -7.55 0.72 2.32
N LEU A 31 -6.74 1.78 2.27
CA LEU A 31 -7.06 2.95 1.46
C LEU A 31 -7.38 2.45 0.05
N VAL A 32 -8.60 2.66 -0.41
CA VAL A 32 -9.02 2.29 -1.76
C VAL A 32 -9.17 3.58 -2.55
N VAL A 33 -8.53 3.60 -3.72
CA VAL A 33 -8.68 4.68 -4.69
C VAL A 33 -9.22 4.10 -6.00
N PRO A 34 -9.99 4.89 -6.77
CA PRO A 34 -10.33 4.56 -8.15
C PRO A 34 -9.08 4.24 -8.96
N LEU A 35 -9.13 3.14 -9.72
CA LEU A 35 -8.04 2.71 -10.58
C LEU A 35 -8.29 3.11 -12.04
N PRO A 36 -7.23 3.30 -12.84
CA PRO A 36 -7.35 3.67 -14.24
C PRO A 36 -7.96 2.54 -15.08
N ASP A 37 -8.68 2.92 -16.13
CA ASP A 37 -9.10 1.98 -17.17
C ASP A 37 -7.91 1.64 -18.08
N VAL A 38 -7.40 0.41 -17.96
CA VAL A 38 -6.34 -0.14 -18.79
C VAL A 38 -6.86 -1.07 -19.89
N SER A 39 -8.18 -1.29 -19.98
CA SER A 39 -8.78 -2.29 -20.87
C SER A 39 -8.44 -2.04 -22.34
N GLY A 40 -8.36 -0.77 -22.74
CA GLY A 40 -8.05 -0.33 -24.11
C GLY A 40 -6.58 -0.44 -24.53
N LEU A 41 -5.64 -0.77 -23.63
CA LEU A 41 -4.22 -0.87 -23.99
C LEU A 41 -3.93 -2.13 -24.83
N SER A 42 -3.02 -2.03 -25.79
CA SER A 42 -2.38 -3.21 -26.39
C SER A 42 -1.47 -3.91 -25.38
N ARG A 43 -1.05 -5.14 -25.67
CA ARG A 43 -0.11 -5.88 -24.80
C ARG A 43 1.22 -5.13 -24.62
N ASP A 44 1.77 -4.57 -25.70
CA ASP A 44 3.02 -3.80 -25.66
C ASP A 44 2.86 -2.50 -24.86
N GLN A 45 1.72 -1.83 -24.99
CA GLN A 45 1.40 -0.64 -24.19
C GLN A 45 1.24 -0.97 -22.71
N ALA A 46 0.58 -2.10 -22.39
CA ALA A 46 0.45 -2.58 -21.02
C ALA A 46 1.84 -2.91 -20.43
N GLN A 47 2.70 -3.63 -21.15
CA GLN A 47 4.06 -3.94 -20.71
C GLN A 47 4.88 -2.67 -20.45
N ALA A 48 4.85 -1.70 -21.37
CA ALA A 48 5.55 -0.43 -21.21
C ALA A 48 5.02 0.38 -20.00
N LEU A 49 3.72 0.33 -19.76
CA LEU A 49 3.12 0.98 -18.59
C LEU A 49 3.51 0.25 -17.29
N THR A 50 3.55 -1.07 -17.27
CA THR A 50 3.94 -1.88 -16.10
C THR A 50 5.34 -1.50 -15.63
N VAL A 51 6.32 -1.42 -16.54
CA VAL A 51 7.68 -0.98 -16.20
C VAL A 51 7.64 0.37 -15.51
N ARG A 52 6.99 1.37 -16.12
CA ARG A 52 6.92 2.73 -15.56
C ARG A 52 6.24 2.78 -14.18
N VAL A 53 5.17 2.00 -13.99
CA VAL A 53 4.43 1.93 -12.72
C VAL A 53 5.28 1.33 -11.62
N VAL A 54 5.95 0.21 -11.89
CA VAL A 54 6.82 -0.45 -10.91
C VAL A 54 8.04 0.41 -10.57
N GLU A 55 8.68 1.02 -11.58
CA GLU A 55 9.79 1.95 -11.35
C GLU A 55 9.33 3.14 -10.48
N ALA A 56 8.16 3.72 -10.76
CA ALA A 56 7.64 4.84 -9.99
C ALA A 56 7.26 4.46 -8.55
N ASP A 57 6.74 3.25 -8.31
CA ASP A 57 6.46 2.71 -6.97
C ASP A 57 7.76 2.63 -6.15
N ILE A 58 8.82 2.04 -6.73
CA ILE A 58 10.13 1.90 -6.07
C ILE A 58 10.76 3.27 -5.81
N ILE A 59 10.80 4.14 -6.83
CA ILE A 59 11.41 5.47 -6.70
C ILE A 59 10.61 6.34 -5.73
N GLY A 60 9.29 6.39 -5.84
CA GLY A 60 8.44 7.19 -4.96
C GLY A 60 8.45 6.71 -3.51
N SER A 61 8.70 5.43 -3.28
CA SER A 61 8.78 4.86 -1.93
C SER A 61 10.16 5.01 -1.27
N ASN A 62 11.23 5.28 -2.04
CA ASN A 62 12.60 5.25 -1.53
C ASN A 62 13.39 6.56 -1.75
N CYS A 63 12.97 7.45 -2.66
CA CYS A 63 13.65 8.71 -2.94
C CYS A 63 12.87 9.88 -2.29
N GLY A 64 13.42 10.47 -1.21
CA GLY A 64 12.72 11.46 -0.40
C GLY A 64 12.23 12.72 -1.15
N ASP A 65 12.99 13.20 -2.13
CA ASP A 65 12.62 14.36 -2.96
C ASP A 65 11.45 14.10 -3.91
N TYR A 66 11.11 12.82 -4.11
CA TYR A 66 10.05 12.35 -5.01
C TYR A 66 9.02 11.47 -4.28
N ALA A 67 8.91 11.65 -2.96
CA ALA A 67 8.00 10.88 -2.12
C ALA A 67 6.55 10.99 -2.61
N ILE A 68 5.86 9.85 -2.61
CA ILE A 68 4.44 9.75 -2.97
C ILE A 68 3.57 9.62 -1.72
N THR A 69 2.33 10.08 -1.82
CA THR A 69 1.31 9.91 -0.78
C THR A 69 0.76 8.48 -0.76
N ASP A 70 0.11 8.08 0.34
CA ASP A 70 -0.54 6.76 0.45
C ASP A 70 -1.53 6.50 -0.70
N GLY A 71 -2.30 7.51 -1.11
CA GLY A 71 -3.26 7.36 -2.21
C GLY A 71 -2.62 7.25 -3.58
N GLU A 72 -1.47 7.89 -3.80
CA GLU A 72 -0.66 7.71 -5.01
C GLU A 72 0.00 6.33 -5.03
N TRP A 73 0.48 5.85 -3.89
CA TRP A 73 1.00 4.50 -3.75
C TRP A 73 -0.09 3.44 -4.00
N THR A 74 -1.30 3.62 -3.46
CA THR A 74 -2.45 2.75 -3.76
C THR A 74 -2.79 2.78 -5.25
N LEU A 75 -2.78 3.96 -5.88
CA LEU A 75 -3.02 4.09 -7.32
C LEU A 75 -1.98 3.31 -8.13
N LEU A 76 -0.68 3.45 -7.81
CA LEU A 76 0.39 2.75 -8.52
C LEU A 76 0.31 1.24 -8.33
N THR A 77 0.17 0.77 -7.09
CA THR A 77 0.13 -0.66 -6.79
C THR A 77 -1.11 -1.34 -7.38
N GLY A 78 -2.30 -0.75 -7.22
CA GLY A 78 -3.53 -1.26 -7.83
C GLY A 78 -3.50 -1.23 -9.36
N THR A 79 -2.89 -0.20 -9.97
CA THR A 79 -2.67 -0.18 -11.43
C THR A 79 -1.74 -1.32 -11.87
N GLY A 80 -0.70 -1.62 -11.08
CA GLY A 80 0.18 -2.76 -11.32
C GLY A 80 -0.57 -4.09 -11.34
N GLU A 81 -1.51 -4.29 -10.43
CA GLU A 81 -2.38 -5.48 -10.38
C GLU A 81 -3.27 -5.59 -11.63
N LEU A 82 -3.91 -4.50 -12.06
CA LEU A 82 -4.72 -4.49 -13.30
C LEU A 82 -3.88 -4.82 -14.54
N LEU A 83 -2.63 -4.32 -14.59
CA LEU A 83 -1.72 -4.60 -15.70
C LEU A 83 -1.21 -6.04 -15.67
N ALA A 84 -0.97 -6.62 -14.49
CA ALA A 84 -0.62 -8.03 -14.35
C ALA A 84 -1.75 -8.93 -14.90
N GLU A 85 -3.00 -8.65 -14.52
CA GLU A 85 -4.18 -9.36 -15.04
C GLU A 85 -4.26 -9.24 -16.57
N LYS A 86 -4.12 -8.03 -17.10
CA LYS A 86 -4.18 -7.79 -18.55
C LYS A 86 -3.06 -8.48 -19.33
N LEU A 87 -1.90 -8.69 -18.71
CA LEU A 87 -0.77 -9.41 -19.28
C LEU A 87 -0.84 -10.92 -19.04
N GLU A 88 -1.89 -11.40 -18.37
CA GLU A 88 -2.11 -12.79 -17.98
C GLU A 88 -0.97 -13.35 -17.09
N LEU A 89 -0.45 -12.49 -16.20
CA LEU A 89 0.61 -12.83 -15.26
C LEU A 89 0.05 -13.17 -13.89
N ASP A 90 0.49 -14.29 -13.34
CA ASP A 90 0.28 -14.59 -11.92
C ASP A 90 1.22 -13.74 -11.04
N PRO A 91 1.01 -13.70 -9.71
CA PRO A 91 1.85 -12.89 -8.82
C PRO A 91 3.35 -13.23 -8.90
N VAL A 92 3.68 -14.51 -9.12
CA VAL A 92 5.08 -14.95 -9.25
C VAL A 92 5.69 -14.47 -10.56
N GLY A 93 4.94 -14.48 -11.65
CA GLY A 93 5.33 -13.96 -12.95
C GLY A 93 5.52 -12.46 -12.91
N PHE A 94 4.58 -11.71 -12.33
CA PHE A 94 4.69 -10.27 -12.16
C PHE A 94 5.92 -9.89 -11.32
N GLU A 95 6.14 -10.61 -10.21
CA GLU A 95 7.31 -10.41 -9.35
C GLU A 95 8.60 -10.64 -10.16
N ARG A 96 8.72 -11.79 -10.80
CA ARG A 96 9.94 -12.18 -11.53
C ARG A 96 10.23 -11.27 -12.73
N GLU A 97 9.21 -10.85 -13.46
CA GLU A 97 9.38 -10.16 -14.75
C GLU A 97 9.48 -8.64 -14.61
N PHE A 98 8.87 -8.06 -13.57
CA PHE A 98 8.81 -6.61 -13.42
C PHE A 98 9.31 -6.13 -12.06
N ARG A 99 8.76 -6.65 -10.95
CA ARG A 99 9.01 -6.07 -9.62
C ARG A 99 10.41 -6.37 -9.09
N ALA A 100 10.83 -7.63 -9.09
CA ALA A 100 12.14 -8.03 -8.59
C ALA A 100 13.29 -7.35 -9.34
N PRO A 101 13.33 -7.31 -10.69
CA PRO A 101 14.39 -6.58 -11.41
C PRO A 101 14.41 -5.09 -11.12
N ALA A 102 13.25 -4.46 -10.91
CA ALA A 102 13.19 -3.03 -10.67
C ALA A 102 13.79 -2.60 -9.31
N TYR A 103 13.97 -3.52 -8.35
CA TYR A 103 14.70 -3.22 -7.11
C TYR A 103 16.18 -2.94 -7.33
N GLU A 104 16.77 -3.38 -8.45
CA GLU A 104 18.16 -3.03 -8.82
C GLU A 104 18.33 -1.51 -9.00
N LEU A 105 17.25 -0.75 -9.21
CA LEU A 105 17.30 0.71 -9.22
C LEU A 105 17.81 1.31 -7.91
N LEU A 106 17.64 0.61 -6.79
CA LEU A 106 18.13 1.08 -5.48
C LEU A 106 19.67 0.97 -5.36
N ASP A 107 20.31 0.16 -6.20
CA ASP A 107 21.77 0.04 -6.27
C ASP A 107 22.39 1.11 -7.20
N ASP A 108 21.57 1.78 -8.02
CA ASP A 108 22.02 2.84 -8.92
C ASP A 108 21.92 4.22 -8.25
N PRO A 109 23.06 4.86 -7.91
CA PRO A 109 23.06 6.14 -7.19
C PRO A 109 22.49 7.31 -8.00
N GLY A 110 22.26 7.16 -9.31
CA GLY A 110 21.61 8.16 -10.15
C GLY A 110 20.16 7.86 -10.50
N ALA A 111 19.56 6.79 -9.94
CA ALA A 111 18.20 6.41 -10.28
C ALA A 111 17.17 7.46 -9.84
N CYS A 112 17.31 8.00 -8.61
CA CYS A 112 16.41 9.02 -8.08
C CYS A 112 16.36 10.27 -8.98
N GLU A 113 17.51 10.79 -9.44
CA GLU A 113 17.58 11.98 -10.28
C GLU A 113 17.02 11.74 -11.68
N ARG A 114 17.22 10.54 -12.24
CA ARG A 114 16.75 10.22 -13.61
C ARG A 114 15.28 9.83 -13.66
N LEU A 115 14.76 9.16 -12.65
CA LEU A 115 13.42 8.58 -12.64
C LEU A 115 12.44 9.36 -11.75
N GLY A 116 12.91 9.97 -10.67
CA GLY A 116 12.09 10.78 -9.76
C GLY A 116 11.23 11.83 -10.47
N PRO A 117 11.80 12.64 -11.38
CA PRO A 117 11.03 13.64 -12.14
C PRO A 117 9.91 13.06 -13.02
N LYS A 118 9.89 11.73 -13.25
CA LYS A 118 8.88 11.05 -14.06
C LYS A 118 7.70 10.52 -13.24
N VAL A 119 7.80 10.47 -11.91
CA VAL A 119 6.77 9.91 -11.03
C VAL A 119 5.47 10.72 -11.09
N ALA A 120 5.53 12.03 -10.81
CA ALA A 120 4.34 12.89 -10.82
C ALA A 120 3.64 12.95 -12.21
N PRO A 121 4.36 13.07 -13.34
CA PRO A 121 3.74 12.95 -14.66
C PRO A 121 3.04 11.61 -14.92
N LEU A 122 3.60 10.50 -14.42
CA LEU A 122 2.94 9.20 -14.53
C LEU A 122 1.66 9.15 -13.71
N ILE A 123 1.68 9.61 -12.45
CA ILE A 123 0.48 9.68 -11.60
C ILE A 123 -0.61 10.50 -12.30
N ALA A 124 -0.26 11.67 -12.85
CA ALA A 124 -1.21 12.50 -13.60
C ALA A 124 -1.77 11.77 -14.84
N GLN A 125 -0.96 10.99 -15.54
CA GLN A 125 -1.44 10.14 -16.63
C GLN A 125 -2.46 9.10 -16.15
N LEU A 126 -2.18 8.40 -15.05
CA LEU A 126 -3.09 7.39 -14.49
C LEU A 126 -4.42 8.02 -14.03
N VAL A 127 -4.37 9.22 -13.45
CA VAL A 127 -5.57 9.99 -13.13
C VAL A 127 -6.36 10.35 -14.40
N GLY A 128 -5.68 10.78 -15.46
CA GLY A 128 -6.30 11.03 -16.76
C GLY A 128 -6.91 9.79 -17.42
N MET A 129 -6.50 8.59 -17.01
CA MET A 129 -7.06 7.30 -17.42
C MET A 129 -8.24 6.85 -16.54
N GLY A 130 -8.75 7.69 -15.64
CA GLY A 130 -9.88 7.39 -14.76
C GLY A 130 -9.50 6.96 -13.35
N GLY A 131 -8.21 6.92 -13.02
CA GLY A 131 -7.74 6.71 -11.65
C GLY A 131 -7.93 7.95 -10.78
N ALA A 132 -7.71 7.81 -9.47
CA ALA A 132 -7.60 8.94 -8.56
C ALA A 132 -6.59 8.65 -7.43
N THR A 133 -6.14 9.71 -6.75
CA THR A 133 -5.22 9.61 -5.61
C THR A 133 -5.92 9.80 -4.26
N ARG A 134 -7.25 9.88 -4.28
CA ARG A 134 -8.09 9.97 -3.08
C ARG A 134 -9.27 9.01 -3.22
N PRO A 135 -9.78 8.46 -2.10
CA PRO A 135 -11.03 7.73 -2.12
C PRO A 135 -12.15 8.60 -2.69
N GLN A 136 -13.02 8.00 -3.51
CA GLN A 136 -14.30 8.63 -3.83
C GLN A 136 -15.25 8.36 -2.66
N ALA A 137 -16.01 9.38 -2.25
CA ALA A 137 -17.12 9.16 -1.33
C ALA A 137 -18.09 8.17 -1.99
N ALA A 138 -18.56 7.17 -1.24
CA ALA A 138 -19.64 6.32 -1.73
C ALA A 138 -20.82 7.22 -2.13
N GLU A 139 -21.30 7.09 -3.36
CA GLU A 139 -22.55 7.74 -3.76
C GLU A 139 -23.65 7.24 -2.83
N ALA A 140 -24.30 8.17 -2.13
CA ALA A 140 -25.46 7.87 -1.31
C ALA A 140 -26.65 7.71 -2.26
N ASP A 141 -26.98 6.46 -2.58
CA ASP A 141 -28.25 6.07 -3.22
C ASP A 141 -29.47 6.41 -2.33
#